data_AF-A0A950RCV3-F1
#
_entry.id   AF-A0A950RCV3-F1
#
_cell.length_a   1.000
_cell.length_b   1.000
_cell.length_c   1.000
_cell.angle_alpha   90.00
_cell.angle_beta   90.00
_cell.angle_gamma   90.00
#
_symmetry.space_group_name_H-M   'P 1'
#
loop_
_entity.id
_entity.type
_entity.pdbx_description
1 polymer ?
#
loop_
_entity_poly.entity_id
_entity_poly.type
_entity_poly.pdbx_seq_one_letter_code
_entity_poly.pdbx_strand_id
1 'polypeptide(L)'
;MRQEHYIRASEVGTFLYCRRAWHLSRHGAPSLLEAERAQGTAFHHQHGQRARAAPRAGRLARWCALAALWLFLIGLALALW
;
A
#
# COMPACT_ATOMS: atom_id res chain seq x y z
N MET A 1 -1.17 -25.43 15.89
CA MET A 1 -0.87 -24.00 15.63
C MET A 1 -1.26 -23.19 16.85
N ARG A 2 -0.39 -22.34 17.37
CA ARG A 2 -0.66 -21.53 18.58
C ARG A 2 -1.85 -20.63 18.27
N GLN A 3 -2.93 -20.73 19.05
CA GLN A 3 -4.06 -19.80 18.94
C GLN A 3 -3.51 -18.43 19.36
N GLU A 4 -3.13 -17.60 18.39
CA GLU A 4 -2.71 -16.25 18.70
C GLU A 4 -3.87 -15.50 19.35
N HIS A 5 -3.56 -14.71 20.38
CA HIS A 5 -4.51 -13.89 21.13
C HIS A 5 -5.22 -12.83 20.24
N TYR A 6 -4.77 -12.67 19.00
CA TYR A 6 -5.24 -11.67 18.05
C TYR A 6 -5.92 -12.30 16.84
N ILE A 7 -6.94 -11.61 16.32
CA ILE A 7 -7.62 -11.96 15.08
C ILE A 7 -7.14 -10.98 14.01
N ARG A 8 -6.72 -11.48 12.84
CA ARG A 8 -6.32 -10.61 11.72
C ARG A 8 -7.54 -9.92 11.11
N ALA A 9 -7.38 -8.72 10.57
CA ALA A 9 -8.46 -8.02 9.86
C ALA A 9 -9.06 -8.86 8.71
N SER A 10 -8.22 -9.64 8.00
CA SER A 10 -8.66 -10.56 6.95
C SER A 10 -9.49 -11.76 7.47
N GLU A 11 -9.28 -12.16 8.73
CA GLU A 11 -10.09 -13.19 9.37
C GLU A 11 -11.50 -12.68 9.69
N VAL A 12 -11.65 -11.40 10.07
CA VAL A 12 -12.97 -10.78 10.30
C VAL A 12 -13.81 -10.83 9.03
N GLY A 13 -13.23 -10.48 7.88
CA GLY A 13 -13.90 -10.59 6.59
C GLY A 13 -14.33 -12.03 6.27
N THR A 14 -13.47 -13.01 6.55
CA THR A 14 -13.78 -14.43 6.35
C THR A 14 -14.91 -14.89 7.27
N PHE A 15 -14.92 -14.45 8.54
CA PHE A 15 -15.96 -14.78 9.50
C PHE A 15 -17.32 -14.20 9.10
N LEU A 16 -17.35 -12.93 8.67
CA LEU A 16 -18.57 -12.26 8.21
C LEU A 16 -19.13 -12.90 6.93
N TYR A 17 -18.27 -13.32 6.01
CA TYR A 17 -18.67 -14.04 4.80
C TYR A 17 -19.15 -15.46 5.10
N CYS A 18 -18.34 -16.26 5.81
CA CYS A 18 -18.65 -17.63 6.17
C CYS A 18 -17.93 -18.08 7.45
N ARG A 19 -18.69 -18.17 8.55
CA ARG A 19 -18.19 -18.61 9.86
C ARG A 19 -17.56 -20.00 9.83
N ARG A 20 -18.13 -20.93 9.05
CA ARG A 20 -17.59 -22.30 8.88
C ARG A 20 -16.22 -22.28 8.23
N ALA A 21 -16.05 -21.51 7.15
CA ALA A 21 -14.77 -21.36 6.47
C ALA A 21 -13.71 -20.74 7.39
N TRP A 22 -14.10 -19.71 8.17
CA TRP A 22 -13.22 -19.13 9.18
C TRP A 22 -12.78 -20.18 10.23
N HIS A 23 -13.72 -20.92 10.81
CA HIS A 23 -13.41 -21.98 11.78
C HIS A 23 -12.48 -23.05 11.20
N LEU A 24 -12.79 -23.55 10.00
CA LEU A 24 -11.95 -24.54 9.29
C LEU A 24 -10.53 -24.01 9.05
N SER A 25 -10.39 -22.73 8.65
CA SER A 25 -9.07 -22.12 8.45
C SER A 25 -8.23 -22.05 9.73
N ARG A 26 -8.86 -21.86 10.90
CA ARG A 26 -8.17 -21.87 12.21
C ARG A 26 -7.72 -23.27 12.65
N HIS A 27 -8.34 -24.31 12.12
CA HIS A 27 -7.92 -25.71 12.28
C HIS A 27 -6.94 -26.17 11.20
N GLY A 28 -6.47 -25.26 10.34
CA GLY A 28 -5.50 -25.57 9.29
C GLY A 28 -6.08 -26.31 8.09
N ALA A 29 -7.40 -26.30 7.92
CA ALA A 29 -8.00 -26.87 6.72
C ALA A 29 -7.61 -26.02 5.49
N PRO A 30 -7.14 -26.66 4.40
CA PRO A 30 -6.71 -25.94 3.20
C PRO A 30 -7.89 -25.32 2.46
N SER A 31 -7.59 -24.28 1.70
CA SER A 31 -8.55 -23.59 0.84
C SER A 31 -8.41 -24.12 -0.58
N LEU A 32 -9.52 -24.40 -1.27
CA LEU A 32 -9.46 -24.71 -2.71
C LEU A 32 -8.92 -23.53 -3.55
N LEU A 33 -9.03 -22.31 -3.02
CA LEU A 33 -8.61 -21.07 -3.68
C LEU A 33 -7.16 -20.65 -3.36
N GLU A 34 -6.25 -21.60 -3.15
CA GLU A 34 -4.85 -21.29 -2.79
C GLU A 34 -4.11 -20.53 -3.90
N ALA A 35 -4.34 -20.90 -5.16
CA ALA A 35 -3.73 -20.25 -6.31
C ALA A 35 -4.17 -18.77 -6.42
N GLU A 36 -5.46 -18.51 -6.27
CA GLU A 36 -6.05 -17.17 -6.33
C GLU A 36 -5.55 -16.32 -5.15
N ARG A 37 -5.41 -16.89 -3.96
CA ARG A 37 -4.84 -16.20 -2.79
C ARG A 37 -3.38 -15.84 -3.01
N ALA A 38 -2.59 -16.74 -3.59
CA ALA A 38 -1.19 -16.48 -3.93
C ALA A 38 -1.09 -15.36 -4.97
N GLN A 39 -1.92 -15.40 -6.02
CA GLN A 39 -1.99 -14.37 -7.05
C GLN A 39 -2.38 -13.01 -6.48
N GLY A 40 -3.43 -12.96 -5.65
CA GLY A 40 -3.86 -11.73 -4.98
C GLY A 40 -2.77 -11.15 -4.06
N THR A 41 -2.04 -12.01 -3.36
CA THR A 41 -0.91 -11.60 -2.51
C THR A 41 0.22 -10.99 -3.35
N ALA A 42 0.59 -11.63 -4.45
CA ALA A 42 1.59 -11.10 -5.39
C ALA A 42 1.17 -9.75 -5.98
N PHE A 43 -0.10 -9.63 -6.39
CA PHE A 43 -0.67 -8.37 -6.88
C PHE A 43 -0.58 -7.25 -5.82
N HIS A 44 -0.98 -7.51 -4.58
CA HIS A 44 -0.90 -6.52 -3.50
C HIS A 44 0.55 -6.11 -3.20
N HIS A 45 1.51 -7.05 -3.25
CA HIS A 45 2.92 -6.72 -3.10
C HIS A 45 3.42 -5.80 -4.23
N GLN A 46 3.12 -6.12 -5.48
CA GLN A 46 3.50 -5.30 -6.63
C GLN A 46 2.85 -3.90 -6.56
N HIS A 47 1.56 -3.84 -6.24
CA HIS A 47 0.85 -2.56 -6.05
C HIS A 47 1.48 -1.75 -4.92
N GLY A 48 1.76 -2.37 -3.77
CA GLY A 48 2.40 -1.72 -2.64
C GLY A 48 3.77 -1.11 -2.97
N GLN A 49 4.57 -1.77 -3.81
CA GLN A 49 5.84 -1.22 -4.29
C GLN A 49 5.63 0.05 -5.13
N ARG A 50 4.65 0.03 -6.05
CA ARG A 50 4.30 1.19 -6.88
C ARG A 50 3.76 2.36 -6.04
N ALA A 51 2.86 2.06 -5.10
CA ALA A 51 2.27 3.05 -4.20
C ALA A 51 3.33 3.76 -3.34
N ARG A 52 4.37 3.05 -2.91
CA ARG A 52 5.51 3.65 -2.17
C ARG A 52 6.40 4.52 -3.05
N ALA A 53 6.47 4.27 -4.36
CA ALA A 53 7.27 5.05 -5.30
C ALA A 53 6.59 6.37 -5.70
N ALA A 54 5.26 6.38 -5.84
CA ALA A 54 4.47 7.55 -6.24
C ALA A 54 4.75 8.85 -5.43
N PRO A 55 4.79 8.85 -4.08
CA PRO A 55 5.02 10.07 -3.32
C PRO A 55 6.45 10.62 -3.47
N ARG A 56 7.42 9.82 -3.90
CA ARG A 56 8.80 10.29 -4.13
C ARG A 56 8.87 11.18 -5.36
N ALA A 57 8.24 10.76 -6.46
CA ALA A 57 8.16 11.57 -7.68
C ALA A 57 7.44 12.90 -7.43
N GLY A 58 6.30 12.87 -6.74
CA GLY A 58 5.55 14.10 -6.40
C GLY A 58 6.29 15.02 -5.42
N ARG A 59 7.18 14.49 -4.57
CA ARG A 59 8.02 15.31 -3.69
C ARG A 59 9.15 15.98 -4.46
N LEU A 60 9.82 15.25 -5.35
CA LEU A 60 10.87 15.79 -6.21
C LEU A 60 10.33 16.90 -7.12
N ALA A 61 9.19 16.67 -7.78
CA ALA A 61 8.56 17.67 -8.64
C ALA A 61 8.25 18.98 -7.89
N ARG A 62 7.75 18.89 -6.65
CA ARG A 62 7.50 20.07 -5.81
C ARG A 62 8.77 20.84 -5.49
N TRP A 63 9.86 20.16 -5.14
CA TRP A 63 11.14 20.82 -4.87
C TRP A 63 11.71 21.51 -6.10
N CYS A 64 11.64 20.85 -7.27
CA CYS A 64 12.04 21.46 -8.54
C CYS A 64 11.22 22.72 -8.87
N ALA A 65 9.89 22.67 -8.68
CA ALA A 65 9.02 23.82 -8.91
C ALA A 65 9.34 24.99 -7.95
N LEU A 66 9.57 24.71 -6.67
CA LEU A 66 9.97 25.73 -5.70
C LEU A 66 11.33 26.35 -6.06
N ALA A 67 12.32 25.54 -6.45
CA ALA A 67 13.63 26.03 -6.86
C ALA A 67 13.54 26.92 -8.11
N ALA A 68 12.74 26.52 -9.12
CA ALA A 68 12.51 27.32 -10.31
C ALA A 68 11.83 28.66 -9.98
N LEU A 69 10.84 28.66 -9.09
CA LEU A 69 10.17 29.88 -8.63
C LEU A 69 11.15 30.81 -7.92
N TRP A 70 12.00 30.30 -7.04
CA TRP A 70 13.03 31.09 -6.36
C TRP A 70 14.02 31.72 -7.34
N LEU A 71 14.54 30.95 -8.29
CA LEU A 71 15.45 31.47 -9.32
C LEU A 71 14.80 32.57 -10.16
N PHE A 72 13.53 32.40 -10.53
CA PHE A 72 12.77 33.40 -11.26
C PHE A 72 12.62 34.71 -10.46
N LEU A 73 12.26 34.63 -9.18
CA LEU A 73 12.11 35.79 -8.31
C LEU A 73 13.44 36.53 -8.10
N ILE A 74 14.55 35.79 -7.93
CA ILE A 74 15.89 36.37 -7.83
C ILE A 74 16.25 37.10 -9.14
N GLY A 75 16.03 36.47 -10.29
CA GLY A 75 16.28 37.11 -11.59
C GLY A 75 15.45 38.38 -11.79
N LEU A 76 14.17 38.35 -11.40
CA LEU A 76 13.30 39.52 -11.46
C LEU A 76 13.79 40.65 -10.55
N ALA A 77 14.17 40.33 -9.32
CA ALA A 77 14.70 41.32 -8.37
C ALA A 77 15.99 41.97 -8.88
N LEU A 78 16.90 41.19 -9.48
CA LEU A 78 18.14 41.69 -10.09
C LEU A 78 17.88 42.55 -11.33
N ALA A 79 16.80 42.30 -12.08
CA ALA A 79 16.45 43.10 -13.26
C ALA A 79 15.74 44.42 -12.92
N LEU A 80 15.14 44.51 -11.74
CA LEU A 80 14.39 45.68 -11.26
C LEU A 80 15.21 46.62 -10.38
N TRP A 81 16.44 46.24 -10.03
CA TRP A 81 17.39 47.02 -9.21
C TRP A 81 18.48 47.62 -10.11
#